data_AF-A0AAI9UT17-F1
#
_entry.id   AF-A0AAI9UT17-F1
#
_cell.length_a   1.000
_cell.length_b   1.000
_cell.length_c   1.000
_cell.angle_alpha   90.00
_cell.angle_beta   90.00
_cell.angle_gamma   90.00
#
_symmetry.space_group_name_H-M   'P 1'
#
loop_
_entity.id
_entity.type
_entity.pdbx_description
1 polymer ?
#
loop_
_entity_poly.entity_id
_entity_poly.type
_entity_poly.pdbx_seq_one_letter_code
_entity_poly.pdbx_strand_id
1 'polypeptide(L)'
;MRPLRAAGVSRRSATACLHTTAPSLARLQRPRVHEKKRPAEPLVPYSWRPFEVPEVVLDLDSWDNPIARPYDKDEMQTQRKKWEQNSIVDATWQRIKHFEYERQRDSEKFAKVSVSHPWYQHWQVTDLDIMTAALKGDSRVGPQTQNRLTEEKPHQNDAWCDLKSVASKNAIPLTSLRDDKNFLSWLLQRRPTTASLPLKRQRETRAFIRRLEDLQSLQRYLQFLLQHGEKGFQLIHNADRDIAFVLSRLLTKPPRLRPFVDLLPFINSIFALQRQHGLPVSPGLCGICLIISAKAFQLPAVSRYLKLGLKEGHWVGEGSSASDVKTAVKALIRCWDNKRRFPDVDRSGDIVRRLLGEGLGEDSAASFKVVAHHHPEDEGLKEQLAELLHRVASAPKYPPSMNKTPHVLAEQS
;
A
#
# COMPACT_ATOMS: atom_id res chain seq x y z
N MET A 1 -13.07 -31.20 67.11
CA MET A 1 -12.03 -30.41 67.82
C MET A 1 -11.47 -29.36 66.87
N ARG A 2 -11.42 -28.09 67.29
CA ARG A 2 -10.61 -27.00 66.68
C ARG A 2 -9.12 -27.18 67.07
N PRO A 3 -8.17 -26.49 66.41
CA PRO A 3 -7.83 -25.08 66.71
C PRO A 3 -7.94 -24.18 65.46
N LEU A 4 -8.51 -22.96 65.47
CA LEU A 4 -8.06 -21.65 66.03
C LEU A 4 -6.81 -21.10 65.32
N ARG A 5 -6.90 -20.19 64.33
CA ARG A 5 -7.06 -18.70 64.35
C ARG A 5 -5.93 -17.90 65.04
N ALA A 6 -5.24 -17.06 64.25
CA ALA A 6 -4.94 -15.62 64.48
C ALA A 6 -4.31 -15.06 63.18
N ALA A 7 -4.88 -14.11 62.43
CA ALA A 7 -5.21 -12.71 62.70
C ALA A 7 -3.98 -11.77 62.76
N GLY A 8 -3.80 -10.94 61.72
CA GLY A 8 -2.84 -9.84 61.65
C GLY A 8 -3.15 -8.93 60.45
N VAL A 9 -3.46 -7.66 60.72
CA VAL A 9 -4.31 -6.74 59.95
C VAL A 9 -3.51 -5.68 59.16
N SER A 10 -3.89 -5.52 57.88
CA SER A 10 -4.07 -4.29 57.06
C SER A 10 -2.97 -3.23 56.87
N ARG A 11 -2.75 -2.88 55.59
CA ARG A 11 -2.82 -1.49 55.10
C ARG A 11 -3.21 -1.44 53.60
N ARG A 12 -4.04 -0.44 53.29
CA ARG A 12 -4.89 -0.26 52.10
C ARG A 12 -4.14 0.25 50.86
N SER A 13 -4.63 -0.15 49.67
CA SER A 13 -4.82 0.74 48.50
C SER A 13 -6.00 0.22 47.67
N ALA A 14 -6.83 1.15 47.20
CA ALA A 14 -8.23 0.97 46.83
C ALA A 14 -8.46 0.17 45.52
N THR A 15 -9.38 -0.79 45.60
CA THR A 15 -9.98 -1.51 44.47
C THR A 15 -11.36 -0.94 44.16
N ALA A 16 -11.59 -0.48 42.92
CA ALA A 16 -12.93 -0.28 42.37
C ALA A 16 -13.32 -1.53 41.56
N CYS A 17 -13.94 -2.50 42.24
CA CYS A 17 -14.59 -3.65 41.61
C CYS A 17 -16.10 -3.39 41.59
N LEU A 18 -16.67 -3.20 40.39
CA LEU A 18 -18.11 -3.17 40.20
C LEU A 18 -18.63 -4.61 40.16
N HIS A 19 -19.17 -5.08 41.29
CA HIS A 19 -20.00 -6.27 41.34
C HIS A 19 -21.43 -5.90 40.96
N THR A 20 -21.95 -6.52 39.90
CA THR A 20 -23.38 -6.55 39.60
C THR A 20 -23.98 -7.81 40.21
N THR A 21 -24.84 -7.65 41.21
CA THR A 21 -25.70 -8.71 41.74
C THR A 21 -27.15 -8.30 41.55
N ALA A 22 -27.90 -9.06 40.76
CA ALA A 22 -29.15 -9.73 41.15
C ALA A 22 -30.01 -10.07 39.92
N PRO A 23 -30.81 -11.15 40.00
CA PRO A 23 -31.39 -11.85 38.85
C PRO A 23 -32.80 -11.35 38.53
N SER A 24 -33.19 -11.40 37.26
CA SER A 24 -34.61 -11.31 36.91
C SER A 24 -34.90 -11.98 35.57
N LEU A 25 -35.74 -13.01 35.65
CA LEU A 25 -36.54 -13.57 34.58
C LEU A 25 -37.10 -12.45 33.68
N ALA A 26 -36.61 -12.32 32.45
CA ALA A 26 -37.19 -11.45 31.45
C ALA A 26 -37.81 -12.30 30.34
N ARG A 27 -39.08 -12.64 30.54
CA ARG A 27 -40.01 -12.94 29.44
C ARG A 27 -39.93 -11.80 28.42
N LEU A 28 -39.93 -12.17 27.14
CA LEU A 28 -40.15 -11.30 25.98
C LEU A 28 -41.19 -10.20 26.30
N GLN A 29 -40.73 -9.02 26.71
CA GLN A 29 -41.54 -7.81 26.71
C GLN A 29 -41.07 -6.98 25.52
N ARG A 30 -41.95 -6.87 24.53
CA ARG A 30 -41.82 -5.90 23.44
C ARG A 30 -41.62 -4.50 24.04
N PRO A 31 -40.85 -3.61 23.40
CA PRO A 31 -40.72 -2.24 23.85
C PRO A 31 -42.12 -1.61 23.90
N ARG A 32 -42.53 -1.15 25.08
CA ARG A 32 -43.72 -0.28 25.22
C ARG A 32 -43.41 1.00 24.47
N VAL A 33 -43.96 1.11 23.27
CA VAL A 33 -44.13 2.39 22.58
C VAL A 33 -44.91 3.26 23.55
N HIS A 34 -44.30 4.35 24.04
CA HIS A 34 -45.07 5.42 24.63
C HIS A 34 -45.98 5.94 23.53
N GLU A 35 -47.25 5.54 23.57
CA GLU A 35 -48.30 6.23 22.84
C GLU A 35 -48.25 7.67 23.35
N LYS A 36 -47.62 8.56 22.57
CA LYS A 36 -47.73 10.00 22.78
C LYS A 36 -49.22 10.27 22.77
N LYS A 37 -49.80 10.61 23.93
CA LYS A 37 -51.16 11.13 24.01
C LYS A 37 -51.29 12.17 22.90
N ARG A 38 -52.25 11.98 21.99
CA ARG A 38 -52.61 13.04 21.04
C ARG A 38 -52.77 14.32 21.86
N PRO A 39 -52.11 15.43 21.48
CA PRO A 39 -52.42 16.71 22.10
C PRO A 39 -53.93 16.91 22.01
N ALA A 40 -54.55 17.33 23.11
CA ALA A 40 -55.97 17.63 23.13
C ALA A 40 -56.26 18.62 21.99
N GLU A 41 -57.29 18.34 21.19
CA GLU A 41 -57.72 19.25 20.14
C GLU A 41 -57.99 20.62 20.78
N PRO A 42 -57.40 21.70 20.26
CA PRO A 42 -57.63 23.02 20.80
C PRO A 42 -59.13 23.32 20.70
N LEU A 43 -59.74 23.71 21.83
CA LEU A 43 -61.14 24.14 21.88
C LEU A 43 -61.28 25.41 21.05
N VAL A 44 -61.71 25.24 19.81
CA VAL A 44 -61.97 26.33 18.89
C VAL A 44 -63.22 27.09 19.35
N PRO A 45 -63.19 28.43 19.48
CA PRO A 45 -64.38 29.22 19.81
C PRO A 45 -65.50 29.00 18.79
N TYR A 46 -66.75 29.00 19.23
CA TYR A 46 -67.94 28.78 18.38
C TYR A 46 -68.08 29.81 17.23
N SER A 47 -67.38 30.94 17.32
CA SER A 47 -67.32 31.99 16.29
C SER A 47 -66.20 31.82 15.27
N TRP A 48 -65.32 30.84 15.43
CA TRP A 48 -64.26 30.59 14.47
C TRP A 48 -64.82 29.83 13.27
N ARG A 49 -65.00 30.55 12.16
CA ARG A 49 -65.07 29.89 10.85
C ARG A 49 -63.63 29.65 10.41
N PRO A 50 -63.19 28.40 10.21
CA PRO A 50 -61.96 28.17 9.46
C PRO A 50 -62.06 28.96 8.16
N PHE A 51 -60.98 29.60 7.74
CA PHE A 51 -60.89 29.98 6.35
C PHE A 51 -61.10 28.68 5.55
N GLU A 52 -62.13 28.64 4.70
CA GLU A 52 -62.29 27.54 3.77
C GLU A 52 -61.07 27.58 2.87
N VAL A 53 -60.04 26.79 3.22
CA VAL A 53 -58.98 26.45 2.27
C VAL A 53 -59.73 25.73 1.16
N PRO A 54 -59.74 26.23 -0.09
CA PRO A 54 -60.27 25.43 -1.18
C PRO A 54 -59.53 24.09 -1.15
N GLU A 55 -60.25 22.96 -1.09
CA GLU A 55 -59.64 21.62 -1.24
C GLU A 55 -58.89 21.47 -2.58
N VAL A 56 -59.07 22.44 -3.47
CA VAL A 56 -58.22 22.69 -4.63
C VAL A 56 -56.89 23.26 -4.13
N VAL A 57 -55.97 22.36 -3.74
CA VAL A 57 -54.56 22.62 -3.98
C VAL A 57 -54.46 22.88 -5.48
N LEU A 58 -54.34 24.15 -5.86
CA LEU A 58 -54.07 24.52 -7.23
C LEU A 58 -52.72 23.88 -7.56
N ASP A 59 -52.76 22.71 -8.21
CA ASP A 59 -51.63 22.20 -8.97
C ASP A 59 -51.45 23.14 -10.16
N LEU A 60 -50.90 24.33 -9.89
CA LEU A 60 -50.51 25.34 -10.88
C LEU A 60 -49.49 24.76 -11.88
N ASP A 61 -48.90 23.62 -11.53
CA ASP A 61 -47.86 22.91 -12.28
C ASP A 61 -48.43 21.66 -12.98
N SER A 62 -49.73 21.35 -12.83
CA SER A 62 -50.33 20.22 -13.53
C SER A 62 -50.38 20.50 -15.02
N TRP A 63 -49.85 19.57 -15.82
CA TRP A 63 -49.75 19.66 -17.28
C TRP A 63 -51.11 19.80 -17.97
N ASP A 64 -52.19 19.45 -17.28
CA ASP A 64 -53.58 19.52 -17.72
C ASP A 64 -54.33 20.79 -17.25
N ASN A 65 -53.69 21.70 -16.51
CA ASN A 65 -54.39 22.88 -15.97
C ASN A 65 -54.75 23.86 -17.11
N PRO A 66 -56.05 24.10 -17.39
CA PRO A 66 -56.47 25.00 -18.46
C PRO A 66 -56.16 26.48 -18.18
N ILE A 67 -55.79 26.82 -16.94
CA ILE A 67 -55.40 28.18 -16.51
C ILE A 67 -53.88 28.37 -16.58
N ALA A 68 -53.10 27.28 -16.62
CA ALA A 68 -51.66 27.38 -16.82
C ALA A 68 -51.39 27.91 -18.23
N ARG A 69 -50.57 28.97 -18.31
CA ARG A 69 -50.17 29.55 -19.59
C ARG A 69 -49.55 28.46 -20.47
N PRO A 70 -50.02 28.24 -21.71
CA PRO A 70 -49.46 27.24 -22.59
C PRO A 70 -47.97 27.49 -22.78
N TYR A 71 -47.18 26.42 -22.63
CA TYR A 71 -45.73 26.49 -22.68
C TYR A 71 -45.27 26.90 -24.09
N ASP A 72 -44.72 28.11 -24.22
CA ASP A 72 -44.30 28.68 -25.50
C ASP A 72 -42.95 28.09 -25.96
N LYS A 73 -42.87 27.71 -27.24
CA LYS A 73 -41.65 27.14 -27.83
C LYS A 73 -40.51 28.16 -27.87
N ASP A 74 -40.82 29.46 -27.98
CA ASP A 74 -39.81 30.52 -27.97
C ASP A 74 -39.29 30.78 -26.55
N GLU A 75 -40.17 30.67 -25.55
CA GLU A 75 -39.79 30.73 -24.13
C GLU A 75 -38.93 29.52 -23.74
N MET A 76 -39.22 28.33 -24.29
CA MET A 76 -38.35 27.14 -24.16
C MET A 76 -36.95 27.38 -24.72
N GLN A 77 -36.82 27.97 -25.91
CA GLN A 77 -35.51 28.27 -26.49
C GLN A 77 -34.76 29.32 -25.66
N THR A 78 -35.46 30.32 -25.14
CA THR A 78 -34.89 31.38 -24.31
C THR A 78 -34.42 30.84 -22.97
N GLN A 79 -35.22 29.98 -22.33
CA GLN A 79 -34.86 29.22 -21.15
C GLN A 79 -33.65 28.34 -21.46
N ARG A 80 -33.68 27.51 -22.51
CA ARG A 80 -32.57 26.62 -22.86
C ARG A 80 -31.26 27.41 -23.05
N LYS A 81 -31.27 28.54 -23.74
CA LYS A 81 -30.09 29.44 -23.85
C LYS A 81 -29.63 30.01 -22.49
N LYS A 82 -30.57 30.39 -21.62
CA LYS A 82 -30.29 30.87 -20.26
C LYS A 82 -29.63 29.80 -19.39
N TRP A 83 -30.03 28.54 -19.54
CA TRP A 83 -29.50 27.42 -18.77
C TRP A 83 -28.23 26.81 -19.39
N GLU A 84 -28.04 26.89 -20.71
CA GLU A 84 -26.82 26.48 -21.42
C GLU A 84 -25.58 27.26 -20.98
N GLN A 85 -25.73 28.49 -20.49
CA GLN A 85 -24.62 29.34 -20.02
C GLN A 85 -24.40 29.28 -18.50
N ASN A 86 -25.14 28.42 -17.78
CA ASN A 86 -25.07 28.40 -16.33
C ASN A 86 -23.87 27.56 -15.85
N SER A 87 -22.77 28.26 -15.56
CA SER A 87 -21.55 27.66 -14.99
C SER A 87 -21.78 26.79 -13.75
N ILE A 88 -22.87 27.01 -13.01
CA ILE A 88 -23.27 26.19 -11.85
C ILE A 88 -23.73 24.80 -12.30
N VAL A 89 -24.49 24.71 -13.39
CA VAL A 89 -24.99 23.44 -13.93
C VAL A 89 -23.82 22.60 -14.46
N ASP A 90 -22.89 23.22 -15.18
CA ASP A 90 -21.67 22.55 -15.67
C ASP A 90 -20.78 22.09 -14.51
N ALA A 91 -20.54 22.94 -13.51
CA ALA A 91 -19.79 22.58 -12.32
C ALA A 91 -20.47 21.42 -11.55
N THR A 92 -21.79 21.39 -11.52
CA THR A 92 -22.56 20.31 -10.89
C THR A 92 -22.42 19.01 -11.68
N TRP A 93 -22.53 19.05 -13.01
CA TRP A 93 -22.29 17.89 -13.87
C TRP A 93 -20.86 17.35 -13.75
N GLN A 94 -19.86 18.23 -13.62
CA GLN A 94 -18.48 17.82 -13.36
C GLN A 94 -18.34 17.11 -12.01
N ARG A 95 -18.99 17.63 -10.96
CA ARG A 95 -19.01 16.98 -9.64
C ARG A 95 -19.69 15.62 -9.69
N ILE A 96 -20.82 15.49 -10.40
CA ILE A 96 -21.53 14.22 -10.57
C ILE A 96 -20.64 13.21 -11.30
N LYS A 97 -20.04 13.59 -12.44
CA LYS A 97 -19.12 12.72 -13.18
C LYS A 97 -17.94 12.27 -12.32
N HIS A 98 -17.37 13.17 -11.53
CA HIS A 98 -16.30 12.84 -10.61
C HIS A 98 -16.75 11.84 -9.53
N PHE A 99 -17.92 12.07 -8.95
CA PHE A 99 -18.51 11.18 -7.95
C PHE A 99 -18.81 9.80 -8.52
N GLU A 100 -19.37 9.71 -9.73
CA GLU A 100 -19.65 8.42 -10.39
C GLU A 100 -18.37 7.65 -10.68
N TYR A 101 -17.32 8.34 -11.14
CA TYR A 101 -16.00 7.75 -11.34
C TYR A 101 -15.41 7.20 -10.03
N GLU A 102 -15.46 7.99 -8.96
CA GLU A 102 -15.00 7.54 -7.63
C GLU A 102 -15.81 6.35 -7.13
N ARG A 103 -17.14 6.41 -7.25
CA ARG A 103 -18.05 5.31 -6.85
C ARG A 103 -17.73 4.03 -7.61
N GLN A 104 -17.54 4.10 -8.92
CA GLN A 104 -17.22 2.93 -9.74
C GLN A 104 -15.88 2.33 -9.34
N ARG A 105 -14.85 3.17 -9.21
CA ARG A 105 -13.51 2.76 -8.78
C ARG A 105 -13.53 2.08 -7.41
N ASP A 106 -14.26 2.66 -6.46
CA ASP A 106 -14.33 2.14 -5.09
C ASP A 106 -15.21 0.88 -5.00
N SER A 107 -16.29 0.80 -5.79
CA SER A 107 -17.10 -0.41 -5.93
C SER A 107 -16.30 -1.59 -6.48
N GLU A 108 -15.50 -1.39 -7.53
CA GLU A 108 -14.62 -2.43 -8.07
C GLU A 108 -13.57 -2.90 -7.07
N LYS A 109 -12.99 -1.97 -6.29
CA LYS A 109 -12.06 -2.31 -5.22
C LYS A 109 -12.76 -3.07 -4.10
N PHE A 110 -13.95 -2.62 -3.70
CA PHE A 110 -14.77 -3.25 -2.67
C PHE A 110 -15.15 -4.69 -3.06
N ALA A 111 -15.55 -4.90 -4.32
CA ALA A 111 -15.90 -6.22 -4.85
C ALA A 111 -14.70 -7.18 -4.81
N LYS A 112 -13.49 -6.70 -5.12
CA LYS A 112 -12.25 -7.49 -5.02
C LYS A 112 -11.87 -7.80 -3.57
N VAL A 113 -12.22 -6.90 -2.66
CA VAL A 113 -12.04 -7.00 -1.20
C VAL A 113 -13.11 -7.91 -0.55
N SER A 114 -14.02 -8.53 -1.33
CA SER A 114 -15.07 -9.42 -0.81
C SER A 114 -14.50 -10.67 -0.12
N VAL A 115 -15.32 -11.28 0.75
CA VAL A 115 -15.02 -12.45 1.60
C VAL A 115 -14.45 -13.64 0.81
N SER A 116 -14.71 -13.72 -0.49
CA SER A 116 -14.18 -14.77 -1.37
C SER A 116 -12.66 -14.70 -1.60
N HIS A 117 -12.04 -13.52 -1.42
CA HIS A 117 -10.60 -13.32 -1.62
C HIS A 117 -9.96 -12.56 -0.43
N PRO A 118 -9.84 -13.21 0.75
CA PRO A 118 -9.26 -12.64 1.97
C PRO A 118 -7.93 -11.90 1.79
N TRP A 119 -7.08 -12.41 0.90
CA TRP A 119 -5.75 -11.88 0.64
C TRP A 119 -5.74 -10.53 -0.11
N TYR A 120 -6.89 -10.11 -0.65
CA TYR A 120 -7.09 -8.78 -1.22
C TYR A 120 -7.44 -7.73 -0.15
N GLN A 121 -7.60 -8.13 1.12
CA GLN A 121 -7.72 -7.22 2.26
C GLN A 121 -6.35 -7.09 2.93
N HIS A 122 -5.60 -6.08 2.50
CA HIS A 122 -4.16 -6.03 2.71
C HIS A 122 -3.71 -5.25 3.94
N TRP A 123 -4.55 -4.43 4.56
CA TRP A 123 -4.14 -3.66 5.74
C TRP A 123 -5.03 -4.01 6.90
N GLN A 124 -4.49 -4.82 7.83
CA GLN A 124 -5.06 -4.90 9.15
C GLN A 124 -5.21 -3.48 9.69
N VAL A 125 -6.45 -3.08 9.96
CA VAL A 125 -6.69 -1.82 10.64
C VAL A 125 -6.23 -2.01 12.07
N THR A 126 -5.09 -1.42 12.40
CA THR A 126 -4.49 -1.53 13.72
C THR A 126 -5.12 -0.54 14.69
N ASP A 127 -4.93 -0.80 15.99
CA ASP A 127 -5.38 0.12 17.03
C ASP A 127 -4.64 1.47 16.92
N LEU A 128 -3.40 1.46 16.41
CA LEU A 128 -2.63 2.65 16.11
C LEU A 128 -3.27 3.45 14.97
N ASP A 129 -3.76 2.80 13.90
CA ASP A 129 -4.44 3.50 12.80
C ASP A 129 -5.72 4.17 13.28
N ILE A 130 -6.51 3.46 14.09
CA ILE A 130 -7.75 3.96 14.69
C ILE A 130 -7.44 5.12 15.64
N MET A 131 -6.44 4.97 16.50
CA MET A 131 -6.02 6.02 17.43
C MET A 131 -5.49 7.24 16.68
N THR A 132 -4.67 7.07 15.64
CA THR A 132 -4.12 8.16 14.83
C THR A 132 -5.24 8.90 14.07
N ALA A 133 -6.22 8.16 13.53
CA ALA A 133 -7.40 8.75 12.91
C ALA A 133 -8.29 9.48 13.93
N ALA A 134 -8.43 8.96 15.15
CA ALA A 134 -9.22 9.59 16.21
C ALA A 134 -8.55 10.85 16.79
N LEU A 135 -7.23 10.80 16.98
CA LEU A 135 -6.41 11.91 17.48
C LEU A 135 -6.33 13.07 16.49
N LYS A 136 -6.51 12.81 15.20
CA LYS A 136 -6.65 13.88 14.20
C LYS A 136 -7.75 14.86 14.63
N GLY A 137 -8.92 14.34 15.00
CA GLY A 137 -10.10 15.12 15.35
C GLY A 137 -10.55 16.08 14.24
N ASP A 138 -11.78 16.59 14.33
CA ASP A 138 -12.21 17.69 13.47
C ASP A 138 -11.35 18.94 13.81
N SER A 139 -10.21 19.11 13.14
CA SER A 139 -9.42 20.35 13.19
C SER A 139 -10.11 21.45 12.38
N ARG A 140 -11.46 21.53 12.50
CA ARG A 140 -12.24 22.73 12.23
C ARG A 140 -12.19 23.61 13.47
N VAL A 141 -10.99 24.02 13.86
CA VAL A 141 -10.88 25.32 14.51
C VAL A 141 -11.36 26.31 13.44
N GLY A 142 -12.39 27.08 13.77
CA GLY A 142 -13.07 27.97 12.83
C GLY A 142 -12.10 28.91 12.08
N PRO A 143 -12.58 29.61 11.04
CA PRO A 143 -11.76 30.45 10.16
C PRO A 143 -11.10 31.68 10.85
N GLN A 144 -10.95 31.70 12.17
CA GLN A 144 -10.39 32.82 12.95
C GLN A 144 -8.95 32.64 13.45
N THR A 145 -8.31 31.48 13.31
CA THR A 145 -6.93 31.26 13.79
C THR A 145 -5.96 30.85 12.70
N GLN A 146 -6.10 31.39 11.48
CA GLN A 146 -5.12 31.20 10.40
C GLN A 146 -4.02 32.27 10.36
N ASN A 147 -4.03 33.25 11.29
CA ASN A 147 -3.13 34.40 11.25
C ASN A 147 -1.98 34.40 12.27
N ARG A 148 -1.70 33.31 13.00
CA ARG A 148 -0.49 33.24 13.84
C ARG A 148 0.08 31.82 13.85
N LEU A 149 1.41 31.73 13.73
CA LEU A 149 2.27 30.56 13.50
C LEU A 149 2.51 30.36 11.99
N THR A 150 3.29 31.22 11.35
CA THR A 150 4.76 31.23 11.35
C THR A 150 5.36 29.87 11.02
N GLU A 151 6.09 29.89 9.92
CA GLU A 151 6.82 28.82 9.24
C GLU A 151 7.61 27.91 10.18
N GLU A 152 7.05 26.77 10.54
CA GLU A 152 7.79 25.56 10.89
C GLU A 152 6.83 24.40 10.67
N LYS A 153 7.09 23.55 9.66
CA LYS A 153 6.35 22.31 9.40
C LYS A 153 7.09 21.15 10.08
N PRO A 154 6.81 20.80 11.35
CA PRO A 154 7.29 19.55 11.91
C PRO A 154 6.38 18.42 11.40
N HIS A 155 6.89 17.56 10.52
CA HIS A 155 6.50 16.15 10.30
C HIS A 155 5.01 15.72 10.21
N GLN A 156 4.02 16.62 10.16
CA GLN A 156 2.59 16.28 10.10
C GLN A 156 2.14 15.61 8.78
N ASN A 157 3.01 15.53 7.78
CA ASN A 157 2.68 14.95 6.48
C ASN A 157 2.80 13.41 6.42
N ASP A 158 3.59 12.78 7.30
CA ASP A 158 3.92 11.36 7.15
C ASP A 158 2.75 10.46 7.58
N ALA A 159 2.20 10.71 8.78
CA ALA A 159 1.04 9.98 9.30
C ALA A 159 -0.21 10.11 8.41
N TRP A 160 -0.37 11.27 7.74
CA TRP A 160 -1.48 11.48 6.80
C TRP A 160 -1.30 10.70 5.50
N CYS A 161 -0.07 10.63 4.98
CA CYS A 161 0.26 9.78 3.85
C CYS A 161 0.02 8.30 4.17
N ASP A 162 0.33 7.88 5.41
CA ASP A 162 0.10 6.52 5.87
C ASP A 162 -1.39 6.19 6.00
N LEU A 163 -2.19 7.04 6.63
CA LEU A 163 -3.66 6.86 6.72
C LEU A 163 -4.33 6.85 5.35
N LYS A 164 -3.87 7.69 4.41
CA LYS A 164 -4.34 7.66 3.01
C LYS A 164 -3.98 6.33 2.33
N SER A 165 -2.81 5.78 2.64
CA SER A 165 -2.39 4.45 2.21
C SER A 165 -3.38 3.40 2.72
N VAL A 166 -3.61 3.37 4.05
CA VAL A 166 -4.53 2.44 4.73
C VAL A 166 -5.92 2.51 4.10
N ALA A 167 -6.45 3.72 3.89
CA ALA A 167 -7.75 3.94 3.25
C ALA A 167 -7.80 3.34 1.84
N SER A 168 -6.82 3.69 1.00
CA SER A 168 -6.77 3.24 -0.39
C SER A 168 -6.67 1.72 -0.51
N LYS A 169 -5.97 1.08 0.44
CA LYS A 169 -5.67 -0.35 0.45
C LYS A 169 -6.78 -1.19 1.09
N ASN A 170 -7.62 -0.59 1.95
CA ASN A 170 -8.81 -1.22 2.51
C ASN A 170 -10.10 -0.92 1.74
N ALA A 171 -9.98 -0.38 0.51
CA ALA A 171 -11.13 0.06 -0.29
C ALA A 171 -12.07 0.96 0.52
N ILE A 172 -11.50 1.89 1.29
CA ILE A 172 -12.21 2.97 1.97
C ILE A 172 -12.19 4.16 1.01
N PRO A 173 -13.35 4.77 0.69
CA PRO A 173 -13.40 5.93 -0.18
C PRO A 173 -12.51 7.05 0.32
N LEU A 174 -11.66 7.61 -0.55
CA LEU A 174 -10.76 8.70 -0.16
C LEU A 174 -11.51 9.97 0.24
N THR A 175 -12.76 10.11 -0.20
CA THR A 175 -13.67 11.18 0.23
C THR A 175 -13.99 11.10 1.73
N SER A 176 -13.99 9.91 2.32
CA SER A 176 -14.20 9.74 3.77
C SER A 176 -13.09 10.36 4.61
N LEU A 177 -11.86 10.51 4.09
CA LEU A 177 -10.76 11.19 4.78
C LEU A 177 -11.05 12.67 5.07
N ARG A 178 -12.06 13.26 4.42
CA ARG A 178 -12.50 14.65 4.66
C ARG A 178 -13.40 14.79 5.88
N ASP A 179 -14.00 13.69 6.35
CA ASP A 179 -14.89 13.64 7.50
C ASP A 179 -14.40 12.57 8.46
N ASP A 180 -13.76 12.99 9.54
CA ASP A 180 -13.06 12.10 10.45
C ASP A 180 -13.99 11.10 11.13
N LYS A 181 -15.27 11.47 11.35
CA LYS A 181 -16.27 10.56 11.92
C LYS A 181 -16.59 9.45 10.94
N ASN A 182 -16.77 9.79 9.66
CA ASN A 182 -17.01 8.81 8.60
C ASN A 182 -15.78 7.95 8.32
N PHE A 183 -14.57 8.53 8.35
CA PHE A 183 -13.36 7.75 8.19
C PHE A 183 -13.16 6.75 9.34
N LEU A 184 -13.37 7.19 10.58
CA LEU A 184 -13.25 6.35 11.76
C LEU A 184 -14.30 5.22 11.77
N SER A 185 -15.54 5.51 11.36
CA SER A 185 -16.59 4.48 11.23
C SER A 185 -16.21 3.42 10.20
N TRP A 186 -15.65 3.82 9.06
CA TRP A 186 -15.09 2.91 8.06
C TRP A 186 -13.97 2.05 8.62
N LEU A 187 -13.00 2.63 9.34
CA LEU A 187 -11.91 1.87 9.97
C LEU A 187 -12.43 0.83 10.96
N LEU A 188 -13.37 1.21 11.83
CA LEU A 188 -14.00 0.31 12.81
C LEU A 188 -14.78 -0.82 12.14
N GLN A 189 -15.53 -0.52 11.07
CA GLN A 189 -16.26 -1.53 10.30
C GLN A 189 -15.32 -2.52 9.60
N ARG A 190 -14.14 -2.06 9.15
CA ARG A 190 -13.15 -2.90 8.46
C ARG A 190 -12.28 -3.73 9.40
N ARG A 191 -12.12 -3.33 10.66
CA ARG A 191 -11.35 -4.05 11.68
C ARG A 191 -11.71 -5.54 11.81
N PRO A 192 -12.98 -5.96 11.97
CA PRO A 192 -13.32 -7.38 12.11
C PRO A 192 -13.10 -8.19 10.83
N THR A 193 -13.23 -7.58 9.65
CA THR A 193 -13.00 -8.28 8.37
C THR A 193 -11.51 -8.43 8.07
N THR A 194 -10.70 -7.49 8.56
CA THR A 194 -9.23 -7.50 8.44
C THR A 194 -8.54 -8.21 9.60
N ALA A 195 -9.28 -8.65 10.62
CA ALA A 195 -8.76 -9.52 11.67
C ALA A 195 -8.39 -10.89 11.09
N SER A 196 -7.24 -11.44 11.51
CA SER A 196 -6.54 -12.53 10.84
C SER A 196 -7.46 -13.68 10.41
N LEU A 197 -7.75 -13.74 9.11
CA LEU A 197 -8.44 -14.87 8.49
C LEU A 197 -7.53 -16.11 8.53
N PRO A 198 -8.06 -17.33 8.63
CA PRO A 198 -7.22 -18.52 8.74
C PRO A 198 -6.33 -18.69 7.50
N LEU A 199 -5.04 -18.94 7.74
CA LEU A 199 -4.09 -19.29 6.68
C LEU A 199 -4.56 -20.53 5.94
N LYS A 200 -4.49 -20.49 4.61
CA LYS A 200 -4.70 -21.66 3.75
C LYS A 200 -3.58 -22.70 3.93
N ARG A 201 -3.84 -23.95 3.55
CA ARG A 201 -2.82 -25.01 3.60
C ARG A 201 -1.66 -24.68 2.64
N GLN A 202 -0.44 -25.10 2.97
CA GLN A 202 0.77 -24.82 2.19
C GLN A 202 0.65 -25.14 0.68
N ARG A 203 0.04 -26.28 0.32
CA ARG A 203 -0.17 -26.67 -1.08
C ARG A 203 -1.06 -25.68 -1.83
N GLU A 204 -2.06 -25.13 -1.15
CA GLU A 204 -2.98 -24.14 -1.70
C GLU A 204 -2.26 -22.80 -1.90
N THR A 205 -1.38 -22.39 -0.97
CA THR A 205 -0.54 -21.19 -1.07
C THR A 205 0.36 -21.21 -2.31
N ARG A 206 1.08 -22.32 -2.53
CA ARG A 206 1.97 -22.48 -3.69
C ARG A 206 1.22 -22.48 -5.02
N ALA A 207 0.13 -23.24 -5.10
CA ALA A 207 -0.73 -23.28 -6.27
C ALA A 207 -1.34 -21.91 -6.57
N PHE A 208 -1.71 -21.16 -5.53
CA PHE A 208 -2.24 -19.81 -5.65
C PHE A 208 -1.19 -18.82 -6.19
N ILE A 209 0.03 -18.80 -5.63
CA ILE A 209 1.13 -17.96 -6.11
C ILE A 209 1.37 -18.18 -7.61
N ARG A 210 1.42 -19.43 -8.07
CA ARG A 210 1.62 -19.78 -9.49
C ARG A 210 0.56 -19.19 -10.43
N ARG A 211 -0.66 -18.98 -9.94
CA ARG A 211 -1.78 -18.42 -10.71
C ARG A 211 -1.76 -16.89 -10.77
N LEU A 212 -0.91 -16.21 -9.99
CA LEU A 212 -0.88 -14.75 -9.98
C LEU A 212 -0.28 -14.18 -11.28
N GLU A 213 -1.05 -13.32 -11.94
CA GLU A 213 -0.70 -12.74 -13.26
C GLU A 213 -0.10 -11.33 -13.18
N ASP A 214 -0.06 -10.75 -11.98
CA ASP A 214 0.37 -9.37 -11.74
C ASP A 214 1.33 -9.31 -10.54
N LEU A 215 2.37 -8.49 -10.70
CA LEU A 215 3.35 -8.18 -9.66
C LEU A 215 2.69 -7.55 -8.43
N GLN A 216 1.70 -6.67 -8.64
CA GLN A 216 0.99 -6.04 -7.53
C GLN A 216 0.21 -7.07 -6.71
N SER A 217 -0.41 -8.05 -7.39
CA SER A 217 -1.14 -9.13 -6.72
C SER A 217 -0.17 -10.07 -5.97
N LEU A 218 1.01 -10.34 -6.53
CA LEU A 218 2.08 -11.08 -5.84
C LEU A 218 2.54 -10.37 -4.58
N GLN A 219 2.90 -9.09 -4.68
CA GLN A 219 3.34 -8.28 -3.54
C GLN A 219 2.27 -8.27 -2.43
N ARG A 220 1.01 -8.07 -2.81
CA ARG A 220 -0.14 -8.09 -1.89
C ARG A 220 -0.29 -9.42 -1.17
N TYR A 221 -0.18 -10.53 -1.91
CA TYR A 221 -0.29 -11.86 -1.32
C TYR A 221 0.86 -12.15 -0.34
N LEU A 222 2.08 -11.73 -0.66
CA LEU A 222 3.22 -11.87 0.24
C LEU A 222 3.05 -11.02 1.51
N GLN A 223 2.54 -9.79 1.39
CA GLN A 223 2.21 -8.96 2.55
C GLN A 223 1.14 -9.61 3.44
N PHE A 224 0.09 -10.16 2.83
CA PHE A 224 -0.94 -10.92 3.54
C PHE A 224 -0.31 -12.10 4.32
N LEU A 225 0.58 -12.87 3.70
CA LEU A 225 1.28 -13.95 4.41
C LEU A 225 2.10 -13.41 5.59
N LEU A 226 2.87 -12.32 5.41
CA LEU A 226 3.69 -11.73 6.48
C LEU A 226 2.87 -11.29 7.70
N GLN A 227 1.60 -10.91 7.54
CA GLN A 227 0.72 -10.54 8.67
C GLN A 227 0.45 -11.70 9.63
N HIS A 228 0.63 -12.94 9.19
CA HIS A 228 0.45 -14.13 10.04
C HIS A 228 1.70 -14.50 10.84
N GLY A 229 2.67 -13.58 10.97
CA GLY A 229 3.87 -13.77 11.76
C GLY A 229 4.67 -14.98 11.29
N GLU A 230 5.02 -15.88 12.23
CA GLU A 230 5.99 -16.94 11.92
C GLU A 230 5.53 -17.94 10.87
N LYS A 231 4.27 -18.37 10.97
CA LYS A 231 3.64 -19.28 10.02
C LYS A 231 3.60 -18.67 8.62
N GLY A 232 3.38 -17.36 8.56
CA GLY A 232 3.36 -16.56 7.35
C GLY A 232 4.68 -16.60 6.59
N PHE A 233 5.78 -16.24 7.25
CA PHE A 233 7.09 -16.25 6.59
C PHE A 233 7.56 -17.66 6.22
N GLN A 234 7.23 -18.68 7.03
CA GLN A 234 7.54 -20.08 6.69
C GLN A 234 6.83 -20.50 5.40
N LEU A 235 5.58 -20.08 5.20
CA LEU A 235 4.86 -20.33 3.95
C LEU A 235 5.50 -19.62 2.75
N ILE A 236 6.02 -18.41 2.94
CA ILE A 236 6.77 -17.66 1.91
C ILE A 236 8.02 -18.43 1.53
N HIS A 237 8.85 -18.81 2.52
CA HIS A 237 10.09 -19.55 2.28
C HIS A 237 9.84 -20.86 1.51
N ASN A 238 8.83 -21.61 1.94
CA ASN A 238 8.40 -22.83 1.25
C ASN A 238 7.87 -22.61 -0.18
N ALA A 239 7.52 -21.38 -0.53
CA ALA A 239 7.05 -20.98 -1.85
C ALA A 239 8.10 -20.20 -2.65
N ASP A 240 9.35 -20.04 -2.17
CA ASP A 240 10.38 -19.20 -2.81
C ASP A 240 10.61 -19.57 -4.29
N ARG A 241 10.59 -20.87 -4.62
CA ARG A 241 10.72 -21.35 -6.02
C ARG A 241 9.53 -20.91 -6.88
N ASP A 242 8.33 -20.92 -6.33
CA ASP A 242 7.11 -20.52 -7.03
C ASP A 242 7.04 -19.01 -7.20
N ILE A 243 7.50 -18.24 -6.19
CA ILE A 243 7.67 -16.79 -6.26
C ILE A 243 8.68 -16.44 -7.36
N ALA A 244 9.84 -17.10 -7.38
CA ALA A 244 10.87 -16.88 -8.39
C ALA A 244 10.36 -17.19 -9.81
N PHE A 245 9.59 -18.27 -9.96
CA PHE A 245 8.95 -18.64 -11.23
C PHE A 245 7.93 -17.58 -11.70
N VAL A 246 7.12 -17.03 -10.80
CA VAL A 246 6.17 -15.97 -11.16
C VAL A 246 6.91 -14.71 -11.57
N LEU A 247 7.93 -14.31 -10.80
CA LEU A 247 8.75 -13.13 -11.13
C LEU A 247 9.43 -13.28 -12.49
N SER A 248 9.99 -14.45 -12.80
CA SER A 248 10.60 -14.70 -14.11
C SER A 248 9.58 -14.64 -15.24
N ARG A 249 8.40 -15.24 -15.07
CA ARG A 249 7.29 -15.17 -16.04
C ARG A 249 6.78 -13.76 -16.27
N LEU A 250 6.71 -12.92 -15.22
CA LEU A 250 6.27 -11.53 -15.37
C LEU A 250 7.35 -10.66 -16.03
N LEU A 251 8.62 -11.05 -15.92
CA LEU A 251 9.77 -10.33 -16.45
C LEU A 251 10.05 -10.62 -17.95
N THR A 252 9.45 -11.68 -18.53
CA THR A 252 9.60 -12.01 -19.98
C THR A 252 8.72 -11.15 -20.88
N LYS A 253 7.58 -10.65 -20.40
CA LYS A 253 6.77 -9.64 -21.10
C LYS A 253 7.53 -8.31 -21.11
N PRO A 254 7.46 -7.46 -22.17
CA PRO A 254 8.21 -6.19 -22.23
C PRO A 254 7.85 -5.31 -21.02
N PRO A 255 8.70 -5.27 -19.97
CA PRO A 255 8.22 -4.81 -18.69
C PRO A 255 8.55 -3.33 -18.51
N ARG A 256 7.60 -2.59 -17.93
CA ARG A 256 7.99 -1.44 -17.10
C ARG A 256 8.82 -2.01 -15.96
N LEU A 257 10.13 -1.69 -15.92
CA LEU A 257 11.05 -2.23 -14.91
C LEU A 257 10.86 -1.60 -13.52
N ARG A 258 10.30 -0.39 -13.44
CA ARG A 258 10.13 0.34 -12.17
C ARG A 258 9.39 -0.47 -11.09
N PRO A 259 8.22 -1.09 -11.36
CA PRO A 259 7.53 -1.91 -10.35
C PRO A 259 8.37 -3.06 -9.79
N PHE A 260 9.24 -3.68 -10.60
CA PHE A 260 10.13 -4.75 -10.12
C PHE A 260 11.24 -4.21 -9.23
N VAL A 261 11.78 -3.05 -9.58
CA VAL A 261 12.76 -2.33 -8.78
C VAL A 261 12.18 -1.95 -7.42
N ASP A 262 10.96 -1.41 -7.40
CA ASP A 262 10.26 -1.00 -6.19
C ASP A 262 9.96 -2.20 -5.26
N LEU A 263 9.92 -3.42 -5.81
CA LEU A 263 9.73 -4.66 -5.06
C LEU A 263 11.03 -5.18 -4.41
N LEU A 264 12.22 -4.83 -4.92
CA LEU A 264 13.49 -5.36 -4.41
C LEU A 264 13.73 -5.07 -2.92
N PRO A 265 13.47 -3.86 -2.38
CA PRO A 265 13.61 -3.60 -0.94
C PRO A 265 12.70 -4.49 -0.08
N PHE A 266 11.48 -4.77 -0.57
CA PHE A 266 10.53 -5.64 0.10
C PHE A 266 11.02 -7.09 0.13
N ILE A 267 11.50 -7.64 -0.99
CA ILE A 267 12.08 -9.01 -1.03
C ILE A 267 13.32 -9.09 -0.15
N ASN A 268 14.16 -8.06 -0.16
CA ASN A 268 15.34 -8.03 0.70
C ASN A 268 14.98 -7.99 2.20
N SER A 269 13.85 -7.38 2.56
CA SER A 269 13.33 -7.44 3.94
C SER A 269 12.90 -8.86 4.32
N ILE A 270 12.29 -9.60 3.38
CA ILE A 270 11.98 -11.03 3.55
C ILE A 270 13.27 -11.83 3.76
N PHE A 271 14.34 -11.59 2.99
CA PHE A 271 15.63 -12.27 3.18
C PHE A 271 16.29 -11.95 4.53
N ALA A 272 16.11 -10.73 5.04
CA ALA A 272 16.61 -10.38 6.38
C ALA A 272 15.85 -11.16 7.46
N LEU A 273 14.52 -11.23 7.35
CA LEU A 273 13.67 -12.02 8.25
C LEU A 273 14.00 -13.52 8.19
N GLN A 274 14.17 -14.09 6.99
CA GLN A 274 14.55 -15.49 6.82
C GLN A 274 15.86 -15.80 7.56
N ARG A 275 16.90 -14.98 7.37
CA ARG A 275 18.19 -15.15 8.06
C ARG A 275 18.09 -14.98 9.57
N GLN A 276 17.29 -14.03 10.06
CA GLN A 276 17.06 -13.86 11.49
C GLN A 276 16.43 -15.11 12.12
N HIS A 277 15.58 -15.82 11.38
CA HIS A 277 14.95 -17.07 11.82
C HIS A 277 15.73 -18.34 11.43
N GLY A 278 16.98 -18.21 10.97
CA GLY A 278 17.83 -19.34 10.60
C GLY A 278 17.39 -20.10 9.34
N LEU A 279 16.52 -19.51 8.52
CA LEU A 279 16.12 -20.08 7.23
C LEU A 279 17.11 -19.66 6.12
N PRO A 280 17.58 -20.61 5.29
CA PRO A 280 18.48 -20.29 4.20
C PRO A 280 17.77 -19.48 3.12
N VAL A 281 18.51 -18.61 2.45
CA VAL A 281 17.99 -17.87 1.29
C VAL A 281 17.82 -18.84 0.12
N SER A 282 16.72 -18.73 -0.62
CA SER A 282 16.49 -19.59 -1.78
C SER A 282 17.34 -19.16 -2.98
N PRO A 283 18.05 -20.10 -3.65
CA PRO A 283 18.92 -19.78 -4.78
C PRO A 283 18.13 -19.18 -5.95
N GLY A 284 16.95 -19.72 -6.26
CA GLY A 284 16.13 -19.23 -7.36
C GLY A 284 15.57 -17.83 -7.12
N LEU A 285 15.21 -17.50 -5.87
CA LEU A 285 14.71 -16.17 -5.53
C LEU A 285 15.85 -15.13 -5.51
N CYS A 286 17.04 -15.52 -5.05
CA CYS A 286 18.24 -14.69 -5.14
C CYS A 286 18.65 -14.43 -6.62
N GLY A 287 18.64 -15.49 -7.45
CA GLY A 287 18.97 -15.41 -8.88
C GLY A 287 18.05 -14.48 -9.66
N ILE A 288 16.72 -14.56 -9.47
CA ILE A 288 15.80 -13.63 -10.15
C ILE A 288 15.97 -12.19 -9.69
N CYS A 289 16.29 -11.95 -8.41
CA CYS A 289 16.58 -10.59 -7.90
C CYS A 289 17.87 -10.02 -8.50
N LEU A 290 18.88 -10.86 -8.71
CA LEU A 290 20.10 -10.50 -9.44
C LEU A 290 19.76 -10.10 -10.90
N ILE A 291 18.94 -10.87 -11.60
CA ILE A 291 18.52 -10.56 -12.97
C ILE A 291 17.72 -9.25 -13.04
N ILE A 292 16.78 -9.04 -12.12
CA ILE A 292 15.97 -7.81 -12.05
C ILE A 292 16.85 -6.59 -11.83
N SER A 293 17.76 -6.65 -10.84
CA SER A 293 18.68 -5.55 -10.54
C SER A 293 19.63 -5.25 -11.69
N ALA A 294 20.12 -6.28 -12.40
CA ALA A 294 20.95 -6.12 -13.59
C ALA A 294 20.18 -5.48 -14.76
N LYS A 295 18.95 -5.93 -15.05
CA LYS A 295 18.08 -5.33 -16.08
C LYS A 295 17.72 -3.88 -15.79
N ALA A 296 17.59 -3.52 -14.51
CA ALA A 296 17.34 -2.16 -14.06
C ALA A 296 18.61 -1.30 -13.95
N PHE A 297 19.79 -1.88 -14.21
CA PHE A 297 21.09 -1.24 -14.06
C PHE A 297 21.34 -0.68 -12.64
N GLN A 298 20.79 -1.35 -11.61
CA GLN A 298 21.01 -0.99 -10.21
C GLN A 298 22.23 -1.73 -9.65
N LEU A 299 23.43 -1.23 -9.98
CA LEU A 299 24.69 -1.87 -9.63
C LEU A 299 24.90 -2.15 -8.13
N PRO A 300 24.49 -1.27 -7.19
CA PRO A 300 24.57 -1.59 -5.76
C PRO A 300 23.74 -2.81 -5.37
N ALA A 301 22.54 -2.95 -5.96
CA ALA A 301 21.68 -4.12 -5.73
C ALA A 301 22.26 -5.39 -6.37
N VAL A 302 22.84 -5.28 -7.58
CA VAL A 302 23.57 -6.38 -8.23
C VAL A 302 24.69 -6.88 -7.33
N SER A 303 25.54 -5.99 -6.83
CA SER A 303 26.62 -6.33 -5.90
C SER A 303 26.11 -7.06 -4.66
N ARG A 304 25.02 -6.55 -4.07
CA ARG A 304 24.42 -7.14 -2.87
C ARG A 304 23.91 -8.55 -3.10
N TYR A 305 23.15 -8.80 -4.18
CA TYR A 305 22.61 -10.13 -4.46
C TYR A 305 23.70 -11.11 -4.89
N LEU A 306 24.74 -10.64 -5.59
CA LEU A 306 25.91 -11.45 -5.94
C LEU A 306 26.69 -11.87 -4.68
N LYS A 307 26.96 -10.93 -3.77
CA LYS A 307 27.55 -11.21 -2.44
C LYS A 307 26.72 -12.22 -1.65
N LEU A 308 25.40 -12.02 -1.62
CA LEU A 308 24.49 -12.90 -0.90
C LEU A 308 24.54 -14.33 -1.45
N GLY A 309 24.39 -14.51 -2.76
CA GLY A 309 24.37 -15.85 -3.34
C GLY A 309 25.71 -16.56 -3.31
N LEU A 310 26.84 -15.85 -3.37
CA LEU A 310 28.16 -16.44 -3.17
C LEU A 310 28.39 -16.88 -1.71
N LYS A 311 27.98 -16.06 -0.74
CA LYS A 311 28.07 -16.40 0.69
C LYS A 311 27.25 -17.65 1.05
N GLU A 312 26.07 -17.79 0.44
CA GLU A 312 25.17 -18.92 0.66
C GLU A 312 25.46 -20.12 -0.27
N GLY A 313 26.54 -20.06 -1.07
CA GLY A 313 26.97 -21.15 -1.95
C GLY A 313 26.00 -21.47 -3.11
N HIS A 314 25.12 -20.56 -3.49
CA HIS A 314 24.08 -20.81 -4.50
C HIS A 314 24.63 -21.13 -5.89
N TRP A 315 25.82 -20.64 -6.20
CA TRP A 315 26.50 -20.83 -7.48
C TRP A 315 27.86 -21.52 -7.31
N VAL A 316 28.11 -22.14 -6.16
CA VAL A 316 29.38 -22.79 -5.84
C VAL A 316 29.07 -24.19 -5.32
N GLY A 317 29.37 -25.23 -6.10
CA GLY A 317 29.18 -26.64 -5.72
C GLY A 317 28.61 -27.52 -6.84
N GLU A 318 28.68 -28.84 -6.65
CA GLU A 318 28.19 -29.83 -7.60
C GLU A 318 26.67 -29.70 -7.81
N GLY A 319 26.25 -29.58 -9.07
CA GLY A 319 24.84 -29.41 -9.45
C GLY A 319 24.30 -27.97 -9.34
N SER A 320 25.14 -26.99 -8.97
CA SER A 320 24.78 -25.57 -9.07
C SER A 320 24.78 -25.12 -10.55
N SER A 321 24.00 -24.08 -10.88
CA SER A 321 23.90 -23.54 -12.25
C SER A 321 24.23 -22.06 -12.26
N ALA A 322 25.11 -21.63 -13.17
CA ALA A 322 25.43 -20.23 -13.40
C ALA A 322 24.44 -19.51 -14.36
N SER A 323 23.33 -20.15 -14.73
CA SER A 323 22.36 -19.61 -15.72
C SER A 323 21.81 -18.23 -15.36
N ASP A 324 21.52 -17.99 -14.09
CA ASP A 324 20.98 -16.72 -13.60
C ASP A 324 22.05 -15.61 -13.68
N VAL A 325 23.29 -15.96 -13.34
CA VAL A 325 24.45 -15.07 -13.41
C VAL A 325 24.75 -14.69 -14.86
N LYS A 326 24.76 -15.66 -15.77
CA LYS A 326 24.88 -15.44 -17.22
C LYS A 326 23.80 -14.50 -17.74
N THR A 327 22.54 -14.72 -17.34
CA THR A 327 21.42 -13.86 -17.71
C THR A 327 21.58 -12.43 -17.19
N ALA A 328 22.10 -12.26 -15.96
CA ALA A 328 22.39 -10.96 -15.38
C ALA A 328 23.52 -10.23 -16.11
N VAL A 329 24.63 -10.90 -16.43
CA VAL A 329 25.75 -10.32 -17.21
C VAL A 329 25.26 -9.87 -18.59
N LYS A 330 24.49 -10.72 -19.28
CA LYS A 330 23.89 -10.38 -20.58
C LYS A 330 22.92 -9.19 -20.50
N ALA A 331 22.23 -9.01 -19.37
CA ALA A 331 21.40 -7.84 -19.12
C ALA A 331 22.24 -6.57 -18.93
N LEU A 332 23.35 -6.65 -18.18
CA LEU A 332 24.28 -5.53 -17.99
C LEU A 332 24.88 -5.07 -19.31
N ILE A 333 25.31 -6.01 -20.17
CA ILE A 333 25.77 -5.74 -21.54
C ILE A 333 24.74 -4.91 -22.32
N ARG A 334 23.48 -5.36 -22.34
CA ARG A 334 22.40 -4.66 -23.07
C ARG A 334 22.11 -3.27 -22.50
N CYS A 335 22.22 -3.10 -21.19
CA CYS A 335 22.07 -1.79 -20.55
C CYS A 335 23.23 -0.87 -20.93
N TRP A 336 24.45 -1.41 -21.04
CA TRP A 336 25.65 -0.67 -21.42
C TRP A 336 25.54 -0.09 -22.84
N ASP A 337 25.01 -0.87 -23.78
CA ASP A 337 24.80 -0.43 -25.17
C ASP A 337 23.67 0.62 -25.29
N ASN A 338 22.76 0.70 -24.32
CA ASN A 338 21.59 1.56 -24.37
C ASN A 338 21.78 2.87 -23.60
N LYS A 339 22.70 3.72 -24.08
CA LYS A 339 23.02 5.03 -23.48
C LYS A 339 21.81 5.97 -23.37
N ARG A 340 20.80 5.84 -24.24
CA ARG A 340 19.55 6.64 -24.17
C ARG A 340 18.73 6.32 -22.92
N ARG A 341 18.75 5.07 -22.46
CA ARG A 341 17.99 4.62 -21.29
C ARG A 341 18.76 4.78 -19.98
N PHE A 342 20.10 4.77 -20.05
CA PHE A 342 20.98 4.87 -18.90
C PHE A 342 22.12 5.86 -19.22
N PRO A 343 21.93 7.16 -18.96
CA PRO A 343 22.92 8.18 -19.32
C PRO A 343 24.20 8.13 -18.46
N ASP A 344 24.12 7.59 -17.23
CA ASP A 344 25.26 7.51 -16.29
C ASP A 344 26.05 6.19 -16.38
N VAL A 345 25.86 5.40 -17.44
CA VAL A 345 26.58 4.12 -17.65
C VAL A 345 28.09 4.32 -17.64
N ASP A 346 28.58 5.33 -18.36
CA ASP A 346 30.02 5.58 -18.49
C ASP A 346 30.66 5.96 -17.14
N ARG A 347 29.92 6.65 -16.25
CA ARG A 347 30.35 6.98 -14.87
C ARG A 347 30.36 5.78 -13.93
N SER A 348 29.66 4.72 -14.31
CA SER A 348 29.48 3.53 -13.49
C SER A 348 30.54 2.44 -13.75
N GLY A 349 31.49 2.71 -14.66
CA GLY A 349 32.52 1.76 -15.09
C GLY A 349 33.33 1.18 -13.93
N ASP A 350 33.71 1.98 -12.95
CA ASP A 350 34.50 1.50 -11.80
C ASP A 350 33.74 0.49 -10.93
N ILE A 351 32.42 0.69 -10.76
CA ILE A 351 31.57 -0.25 -10.02
C ILE A 351 31.42 -1.55 -10.81
N VAL A 352 31.27 -1.47 -12.14
CA VAL A 352 31.19 -2.65 -13.00
C VAL A 352 32.52 -3.42 -13.02
N ARG A 353 33.67 -2.74 -13.06
CA ARG A 353 34.99 -3.39 -12.94
C ARG A 353 35.14 -4.14 -11.61
N ARG A 354 34.66 -3.58 -10.50
CA ARG A 354 34.63 -4.28 -9.20
C ARG A 354 33.73 -5.52 -9.24
N LEU A 355 32.54 -5.42 -9.82
CA LEU A 355 31.62 -6.56 -10.00
C LEU A 355 32.24 -7.67 -10.88
N LEU A 356 33.13 -7.30 -11.80
CA LEU A 356 33.88 -8.23 -12.66
C LEU A 356 35.15 -8.78 -12.01
N GLY A 357 35.54 -8.29 -10.82
CA GLY A 357 36.69 -8.79 -10.08
C GLY A 357 38.03 -8.12 -10.41
N GLU A 358 38.01 -6.91 -10.99
CA GLU A 358 39.24 -6.12 -11.29
C GLU A 358 39.66 -5.16 -10.16
N GLY A 359 38.94 -5.16 -9.02
CA GLY A 359 39.23 -4.31 -7.87
C GLY A 359 40.18 -4.95 -6.84
N LEU A 360 40.95 -4.13 -6.13
CA LEU A 360 41.68 -4.51 -4.92
C LEU A 360 40.75 -4.38 -3.70
N GLY A 361 40.53 -5.47 -2.94
CA GLY A 361 39.75 -5.47 -1.69
C GLY A 361 38.79 -6.66 -1.51
N GLU A 362 38.13 -6.75 -0.35
CA GLU A 362 37.14 -7.80 -0.01
C GLU A 362 35.98 -7.92 -1.02
N ASP A 363 35.68 -6.83 -1.74
CA ASP A 363 34.67 -6.80 -2.80
C ASP A 363 35.03 -7.66 -4.02
N SER A 364 36.31 -7.97 -4.23
CA SER A 364 36.78 -8.85 -5.31
C SER A 364 36.39 -10.32 -5.09
N ALA A 365 36.21 -10.71 -3.82
CA ALA A 365 35.77 -12.06 -3.43
C ALA A 365 34.31 -12.35 -3.80
N ALA A 366 33.51 -11.31 -4.08
CA ALA A 366 32.12 -11.44 -4.46
C ALA A 366 31.85 -10.89 -5.87
N SER A 367 32.58 -11.44 -6.84
CA SER A 367 32.55 -11.00 -8.25
C SER A 367 32.02 -12.08 -9.19
N PHE A 368 31.60 -11.67 -10.39
CA PHE A 368 31.17 -12.61 -11.43
C PHE A 368 32.28 -13.54 -11.89
N LYS A 369 33.54 -13.06 -11.79
CA LYS A 369 34.73 -13.87 -12.06
C LYS A 369 34.80 -15.07 -11.11
N VAL A 370 34.52 -14.90 -9.82
CA VAL A 370 34.49 -16.01 -8.85
C VAL A 370 33.48 -17.07 -9.27
N VAL A 371 32.27 -16.67 -9.67
CA VAL A 371 31.28 -17.63 -10.21
C VAL A 371 31.82 -18.36 -11.45
N ALA A 372 32.43 -17.65 -12.39
CA ALA A 372 32.98 -18.26 -13.60
C ALA A 372 34.14 -19.24 -13.33
N HIS A 373 34.89 -19.06 -12.25
CA HIS A 373 35.95 -20.02 -11.86
C HIS A 373 35.36 -21.34 -11.33
N HIS A 374 34.18 -21.29 -10.71
CA HIS A 374 33.49 -22.48 -10.21
C HIS A 374 32.66 -23.21 -11.28
N HIS A 375 32.51 -22.62 -12.47
CA HIS A 375 31.80 -23.20 -13.62
C HIS A 375 32.69 -23.17 -14.88
N PRO A 376 33.83 -23.89 -14.89
CA PRO A 376 34.78 -23.82 -16.01
C PRO A 376 34.20 -24.34 -17.33
N GLU A 377 33.16 -25.18 -17.28
CA GLU A 377 32.43 -25.71 -18.44
C GLU A 377 31.48 -24.69 -19.12
N ASP A 378 31.10 -23.59 -18.47
CA ASP A 378 30.23 -22.57 -19.09
C ASP A 378 31.04 -21.52 -19.86
N GLU A 379 31.55 -21.91 -21.03
CA GLU A 379 32.30 -21.02 -21.93
C GLU A 379 31.51 -19.75 -22.28
N GLY A 380 30.19 -19.86 -22.42
CA GLY A 380 29.34 -18.72 -22.75
C GLY A 380 29.22 -17.68 -21.63
N LEU A 381 29.51 -18.04 -20.36
CA LEU A 381 29.64 -17.06 -19.27
C LEU A 381 30.98 -16.33 -19.37
N LYS A 382 32.08 -17.04 -19.65
CA LYS A 382 33.42 -16.43 -19.80
C LYS A 382 33.45 -15.44 -20.97
N GLU A 383 32.88 -15.82 -22.11
CA GLU A 383 32.75 -14.95 -23.28
C GLU A 383 32.00 -13.65 -22.96
N GLN A 384 30.85 -13.75 -22.27
CA GLN A 384 30.06 -12.58 -21.88
C GLN A 384 30.78 -11.70 -20.87
N LEU A 385 31.56 -12.28 -19.95
CA LEU A 385 32.37 -11.51 -19.02
C LEU A 385 33.51 -10.77 -19.74
N ALA A 386 34.21 -11.43 -20.66
CA ALA A 386 35.24 -10.80 -21.49
C ALA A 386 34.66 -9.67 -22.36
N GLU A 387 33.47 -9.87 -22.93
CA GLU A 387 32.77 -8.87 -23.74
C GLU A 387 32.38 -7.64 -22.90
N LEU A 388 31.84 -7.85 -21.69
CA LEU A 388 31.51 -6.75 -20.78
C LEU A 388 32.77 -6.01 -20.30
N LEU A 389 33.84 -6.74 -19.98
CA LEU A 389 35.14 -6.17 -19.62
C LEU A 389 35.71 -5.30 -20.74
N HIS A 390 35.71 -5.80 -21.98
CA HIS A 390 36.17 -5.04 -23.15
C HIS A 390 35.38 -3.74 -23.32
N ARG A 391 34.04 -3.78 -23.21
CA ARG A 391 33.20 -2.58 -23.27
C ARG A 391 33.55 -1.57 -22.19
N VAL A 392 33.74 -2.02 -20.95
CA VAL A 392 34.05 -1.15 -19.80
C VAL A 392 35.48 -0.59 -19.88
N ALA A 393 36.42 -1.33 -20.48
CA ALA A 393 37.78 -0.86 -20.73
C ALA A 393 37.85 0.18 -21.87
N SER A 394 36.97 0.05 -22.88
CA SER A 394 36.86 1.01 -23.99
C SER A 394 36.14 2.31 -23.62
N ALA A 395 35.50 2.38 -22.45
CA ALA A 395 34.80 3.58 -21.99
C ALA A 395 35.80 4.65 -21.54
N PRO A 396 35.55 5.94 -21.83
CA PRO A 396 36.44 7.02 -21.43
C PRO A 396 36.58 7.06 -19.91
N LYS A 397 37.82 6.93 -19.42
CA LYS A 397 38.15 7.17 -18.01
C LYS A 397 37.92 8.65 -17.73
N TYR A 398 36.74 9.00 -17.21
CA TYR A 398 36.55 10.34 -16.67
C TYR A 398 37.49 10.52 -15.47
N PRO A 399 38.11 11.71 -15.31
CA PRO A 399 39.10 11.92 -14.27
C PRO A 399 38.45 11.76 -12.88
N PRO A 400 39.23 11.32 -11.87
CA PRO A 400 38.77 11.31 -10.50
C PRO A 400 38.29 12.72 -10.14
N SER A 401 37.16 12.78 -9.44
CA SER A 401 36.59 14.02 -8.90
C SER A 401 37.71 14.88 -8.34
N MET A 402 37.93 16.06 -8.91
CA MET A 402 38.77 17.06 -8.29
C MET A 402 38.27 17.23 -6.86
N ASN A 403 39.21 17.02 -5.93
CA ASN A 403 39.06 17.30 -4.52
C ASN A 403 38.29 18.61 -4.37
N LYS A 404 37.18 18.56 -3.63
CA LYS A 404 36.65 19.77 -3.01
C LYS A 404 37.80 20.31 -2.16
N THR A 405 38.40 21.41 -2.61
CA THR A 405 39.28 22.24 -1.80
C THR A 405 38.57 22.50 -0.48
N PRO A 406 39.22 22.26 0.67
CA PRO A 406 38.65 22.69 1.94
C PRO A 406 38.56 24.21 1.90
N HIS A 407 37.35 24.73 2.15
CA HIS A 407 37.17 26.13 2.49
C HIS A 407 38.04 26.40 3.72
N VAL A 408 39.16 27.09 3.52
CA VAL A 408 39.92 27.69 4.59
C VAL A 408 39.04 28.79 5.19
N LEU A 409 38.55 28.54 6.40
CA LEU A 409 38.13 29.58 7.33
C LEU A 409 39.38 30.42 7.63
N ALA A 410 39.45 31.63 7.06
CA ALA A 410 40.32 32.67 7.56
C ALA A 410 39.52 33.49 8.56
N GLU A 411 39.68 33.17 9.83
CA GLU A 411 39.41 34.09 10.93
C GLU A 411 40.61 35.05 11.08
N GLN A 412 40.28 36.33 11.25
CA GLN A 412 40.99 37.39 11.97
C GLN A 412 42.23 38.06 11.36
N SER A 413 42.05 39.31 10.94
CA SER A 413 42.67 40.50 11.58
C SER A 413 41.83 41.74 11.29
#